data_AF-A0A973D0H0-F1
#
_entry.id   AF-A0A973D0H0-F1
#
_cell.length_a   1.000
_cell.length_b   1.000
_cell.length_c   1.000
_cell.angle_alpha   90.00
_cell.angle_beta   90.00
_cell.angle_gamma   90.00
#
_symmetry.space_group_name_H-M   'P 1'
#
loop_
_entity.id
_entity.type
_entity.pdbx_description
1 polymer ?
#
loop_
_entity_poly.entity_id
_entity_poly.type
_entity_poly.pdbx_seq_one_letter_code
_entity_poly.pdbx_strand_id
1 'polypeptide(L)'
;MQNTKIQRYVRWLHRVEDILLAGVLTLMLILAMADIAMRLITGGSLIWIPPVLQILVLWLGLLGALLASRSQEHIAIDVISRFVGPLGKKICGISGCLFATIVCGLMAYFSIEFIQTSIEYNDIAFAQIPAWPLQLIIPFTFSLMAVRFFFHTLGYLRIRNYQPNPALTGKAI
;
A
#
# COMPACT_ATOMS: atom_id res chain seq x y z
N MET A 1 30.22 -4.57 -1.74
CA MET A 1 30.22 -3.11 -1.49
C MET A 1 29.56 -2.37 -2.68
N GLN A 2 28.26 -2.55 -2.88
CA GLN A 2 27.42 -1.88 -3.91
C GLN A 2 26.10 -1.54 -3.19
N ASN A 3 25.54 -0.34 -3.07
CA ASN A 3 25.75 0.97 -3.68
C ASN A 3 25.06 1.98 -2.74
N THR A 4 25.80 2.86 -2.05
CA THR A 4 25.26 3.75 -0.99
C THR A 4 24.20 4.74 -1.49
N LYS A 5 24.18 5.03 -2.80
CA LYS A 5 23.18 5.90 -3.45
C LYS A 5 21.78 5.27 -3.47
N ILE A 6 21.66 4.00 -3.85
CA ILE A 6 20.36 3.31 -3.97
C ILE A 6 19.65 3.23 -2.60
N GLN A 7 20.40 2.93 -1.55
CA GLN A 7 19.87 2.92 -0.18
C GLN A 7 19.44 4.30 0.33
N ARG A 8 20.00 5.38 -0.23
CA ARG A 8 19.61 6.75 0.12
C ARG A 8 18.30 7.14 -0.60
N TYR A 9 18.15 6.79 -1.88
CA TYR A 9 16.89 6.99 -2.62
C TYR A 9 15.72 6.23 -1.99
N VAL A 10 15.93 4.95 -1.63
CA VAL A 10 14.88 4.15 -0.99
C VAL A 10 14.47 4.73 0.37
N ARG A 11 15.43 5.18 1.19
CA ARG A 11 15.11 5.84 2.47
C ARG A 11 14.39 7.17 2.29
N TRP A 12 14.72 7.93 1.25
CA TRP A 12 14.06 9.20 0.97
C TRP A 12 12.62 8.97 0.51
N LEU A 13 12.41 8.00 -0.38
CA LEU A 13 11.08 7.57 -0.81
C LEU A 13 10.22 7.12 0.39
N HIS A 14 10.78 6.32 1.30
CA HIS A 14 10.08 5.90 2.51
C HIS A 14 9.68 7.07 3.41
N ARG A 15 10.58 8.04 3.60
CA ARG A 15 10.27 9.21 4.41
C ARG A 15 9.17 10.06 3.77
N VAL A 16 9.17 10.17 2.44
CA VAL A 16 8.09 10.85 1.71
C VAL A 16 6.77 10.09 1.85
N GLU A 17 6.76 8.76 1.70
CA GLU A 17 5.57 7.92 1.91
C GLU A 17 4.99 8.13 3.34
N ASP A 18 5.85 8.08 4.37
CA ASP A 18 5.46 8.26 5.78
C ASP A 18 4.90 9.66 6.05
N ILE A 19 5.54 10.71 5.51
CA ILE A 19 5.06 12.10 5.64
C ILE A 19 3.74 12.30 4.89
N LEU A 20 3.60 11.72 3.70
CA LEU A 20 2.40 11.85 2.89
C LEU A 20 1.21 11.16 3.57
N LEU A 21 1.41 9.97 4.14
CA LEU A 21 0.40 9.26 4.92
C LEU A 21 -0.02 10.05 6.17
N ALA A 22 0.95 10.57 6.94
CA ALA A 22 0.68 11.40 8.11
C ALA A 22 -0.04 12.70 7.74
N GLY A 23 0.32 13.31 6.60
CA GLY A 23 -0.33 14.51 6.07
C GLY A 23 -1.79 14.25 5.67
N VAL A 24 -2.05 13.17 4.94
CA VAL A 24 -3.42 12.76 4.56
C VAL A 24 -4.27 12.46 5.79
N LEU A 25 -3.74 11.73 6.79
CA LEU A 25 -4.42 11.48 8.06
C LEU A 25 -4.79 12.78 8.78
N THR A 26 -3.82 13.68 8.91
CA THR A 26 -4.01 14.95 9.62
C THR A 26 -5.06 15.81 8.91
N LEU A 27 -4.99 15.89 7.58
CA LEU A 27 -5.98 16.60 6.77
C LEU A 27 -7.38 16.00 6.92
N MET A 28 -7.49 14.67 6.86
CA MET A 28 -8.76 13.96 7.05
C MET A 28 -9.34 14.25 8.45
N LEU A 29 -8.50 14.25 9.49
CA LEU A 29 -8.93 14.56 10.85
C LEU A 29 -9.45 16.00 10.97
N ILE A 30 -8.73 16.98 10.42
CA ILE A 30 -9.14 18.39 10.43
C ILE A 30 -10.49 18.56 9.72
N LEU A 31 -10.66 17.94 8.55
CA LEU A 31 -11.91 18.01 7.79
C LEU A 31 -13.08 17.34 8.51
N ALA A 32 -12.83 16.19 9.16
CA ALA A 32 -13.85 15.52 9.96
C ALA A 32 -14.27 16.37 11.17
N MET A 33 -13.31 16.99 11.86
CA MET A 33 -13.61 17.91 12.95
C MET A 33 -14.38 19.14 12.46
N ALA A 34 -14.04 19.67 11.28
CA ALA A 34 -14.75 20.80 10.67
C ALA A 34 -16.21 20.45 10.29
N ASP A 35 -16.45 19.24 9.76
CA ASP A 35 -17.82 18.78 9.46
C ASP A 35 -18.68 18.67 10.73
N ILE A 36 -18.12 18.07 11.79
CA ILE A 36 -18.80 17.93 13.08
C ILE A 36 -19.08 19.31 13.70
N ALA A 37 -18.10 20.21 13.67
CA ALA A 37 -18.27 21.57 14.17
C ALA A 37 -19.37 22.32 13.40
N MET A 38 -19.42 22.21 12.07
CA MET A 38 -20.44 22.88 11.28
C MET A 38 -21.84 22.29 11.52
N ARG A 39 -21.97 20.97 11.68
CA ARG A 39 -23.24 20.34 12.07
C ARG A 39 -23.74 20.86 13.40
N LEU A 40 -22.84 21.09 14.36
CA LEU A 40 -23.21 21.58 15.69
C LEU A 40 -23.64 23.05 15.69
N ILE A 41 -22.97 23.90 14.88
CA ILE A 41 -23.23 25.35 14.84
C ILE A 41 -24.43 25.68 13.95
N THR A 42 -24.52 25.07 12.77
CA THR A 42 -25.47 25.45 11.71
C THR A 42 -26.61 24.44 11.55
N GLY A 43 -26.56 23.30 12.25
CA GLY A 43 -27.55 22.22 12.13
C GLY A 43 -27.47 21.44 10.81
N GLY A 44 -26.48 21.71 9.96
CA GLY A 44 -26.31 21.12 8.64
C GLY A 44 -24.84 20.82 8.32
N SER A 45 -24.61 19.94 7.34
CA SER A 45 -23.27 19.57 6.85
C SER A 45 -22.97 20.26 5.52
N LEU A 46 -21.70 20.63 5.34
CA LEU A 46 -21.15 21.05 4.05
C LEU A 46 -21.25 19.88 3.06
N ILE A 47 -22.11 19.99 2.03
CA ILE A 47 -22.42 18.92 1.06
C ILE A 47 -21.16 18.30 0.39
N TRP A 48 -20.12 19.11 0.20
CA TRP A 48 -18.79 18.80 -0.29
C TRP A 48 -17.82 18.10 0.71
N ILE A 49 -18.01 18.17 2.04
CA ILE A 49 -17.06 17.53 2.97
C ILE A 49 -17.17 15.99 2.98
N PRO A 50 -18.36 15.38 3.17
CA PRO A 50 -18.46 13.92 3.26
C PRO A 50 -17.81 13.19 2.08
N PRO A 51 -17.99 13.67 0.84
CA PRO A 51 -17.35 13.03 -0.29
C PRO A 51 -15.83 13.24 -0.39
N VAL A 52 -15.30 14.40 0.03
CA VAL A 52 -13.84 14.63 0.17
C VAL A 52 -13.22 13.69 1.20
N LEU A 53 -13.92 13.43 2.31
CA LEU A 53 -13.47 12.46 3.30
C LEU A 53 -13.39 11.04 2.72
N GLN A 54 -14.32 10.63 1.85
CA GLN A 54 -14.27 9.31 1.21
C GLN A 54 -13.02 9.14 0.33
N ILE A 55 -12.64 10.17 -0.43
CA ILE A 55 -11.38 10.16 -1.18
C ILE A 55 -10.19 10.02 -0.23
N LEU A 56 -10.15 10.83 0.83
CA LEU A 56 -9.00 10.84 1.74
C LEU A 56 -8.83 9.48 2.42
N VAL A 57 -9.94 8.81 2.75
CA VAL A 57 -9.93 7.42 3.23
C VAL A 57 -9.36 6.46 2.17
N LEU A 58 -9.75 6.61 0.90
CA LEU A 58 -9.18 5.82 -0.19
C LEU A 58 -7.66 6.04 -0.31
N TRP A 59 -7.21 7.29 -0.29
CA TRP A 59 -5.79 7.66 -0.33
C TRP A 59 -5.04 7.06 0.86
N LEU A 60 -5.60 7.21 2.05
CA LEU A 60 -5.06 6.65 3.28
C LEU A 60 -4.93 5.13 3.20
N GLY A 61 -5.97 4.43 2.72
CA GLY A 61 -5.98 2.99 2.58
C GLY A 61 -4.90 2.50 1.62
N LEU A 62 -4.75 3.15 0.46
CA LEU A 62 -3.75 2.79 -0.55
C LEU A 62 -2.32 3.07 -0.09
N LEU A 63 -2.08 4.23 0.53
CA LEU A 63 -0.77 4.58 1.10
C LEU A 63 -0.43 3.68 2.30
N GLY A 64 -1.43 3.37 3.14
CA GLY A 64 -1.29 2.45 4.27
C GLY A 64 -0.96 1.05 3.81
N ALA A 65 -1.61 0.55 2.75
CA ALA A 65 -1.28 -0.72 2.13
C ALA A 65 0.14 -0.70 1.53
N LEU A 66 0.57 0.41 0.91
CA LEU A 66 1.91 0.56 0.35
C LEU A 66 2.98 0.48 1.44
N LEU A 67 2.70 1.13 2.58
CA LEU A 67 3.56 1.09 3.75
C LEU A 67 3.56 -0.31 4.41
N ALA A 68 2.41 -0.99 4.48
CA ALA A 68 2.31 -2.35 5.01
C ALA A 68 3.08 -3.37 4.15
N SER A 69 3.04 -3.21 2.82
CA SER A 69 3.83 -4.02 1.87
C SER A 69 5.34 -3.93 2.14
N ARG A 70 5.83 -2.80 2.68
CA ARG A 70 7.24 -2.61 3.08
C ARG A 70 7.65 -3.53 4.22
N SER A 71 6.80 -3.69 5.23
CA SER A 71 7.17 -4.42 6.45
C SER A 71 7.23 -5.94 6.24
N GLN A 72 6.89 -6.46 5.06
CA GLN A 72 6.92 -7.90 4.76
C GLN A 72 6.24 -8.73 5.86
N GLU A 73 5.21 -8.15 6.47
CA GLU A 73 4.33 -8.77 7.46
C GLU A 73 3.37 -9.72 6.71
N HIS A 74 3.94 -10.68 5.96
CA HIS A 74 3.23 -11.89 5.61
C HIS A 74 3.13 -12.75 6.89
N ILE A 75 2.43 -12.24 7.91
CA ILE A 75 2.16 -12.92 9.19
C ILE A 75 1.53 -14.30 8.91
N ALA A 76 0.71 -14.39 7.86
CA ALA A 76 0.10 -15.65 7.40
C ALA A 76 1.12 -16.69 6.91
N ILE A 77 2.23 -16.27 6.30
CA ILE A 77 3.30 -17.19 5.85
C ILE A 77 4.05 -17.73 7.06
N ASP A 78 4.23 -16.93 8.11
CA ASP A 78 4.97 -17.36 9.29
C ASP A 78 4.20 -18.43 10.09
N VAL A 79 2.87 -18.34 10.18
CA VAL A 79 2.00 -19.34 10.84
C VAL A 79 2.05 -20.70 10.13
N ILE A 80 1.95 -20.72 8.80
CA ILE A 80 2.03 -21.95 8.00
C ILE A 80 3.48 -22.50 8.00
N SER A 81 4.48 -21.62 8.04
CA SER A 81 5.89 -22.00 8.08
C SER A 81 6.32 -22.69 9.39
N ARG A 82 5.51 -22.60 10.46
CA ARG A 82 5.78 -23.32 11.71
C ARG A 82 5.48 -24.81 11.60
N PHE A 83 4.64 -25.20 10.65
CA PHE A 83 4.28 -26.59 10.37
C PHE A 83 5.08 -27.22 9.21
N VAL A 84 5.78 -26.41 8.41
CA VAL A 84 6.46 -26.86 7.18
C VAL A 84 7.96 -26.55 7.26
N GLY A 85 8.81 -27.54 6.97
CA GLY A 85 10.28 -27.43 7.06
C GLY A 85 10.91 -26.29 6.24
N PRO A 86 12.24 -26.08 6.35
CA PRO A 86 12.95 -24.90 5.81
C PRO A 86 12.81 -24.71 4.29
N LEU A 87 12.62 -25.80 3.53
CA LEU A 87 12.36 -25.71 2.09
C LEU A 87 10.93 -25.25 1.76
N GLY A 88 9.93 -25.68 2.52
CA GLY A 88 8.54 -25.27 2.26
C GLY A 88 8.26 -23.84 2.72
N LYS A 89 8.96 -23.32 3.73
CA LYS A 89 8.95 -21.88 4.06
C LYS A 89 9.41 -21.03 2.87
N LYS A 90 10.45 -21.47 2.15
CA LYS A 90 10.96 -20.76 0.98
C LYS A 90 9.98 -20.81 -0.19
N ILE A 91 9.38 -21.98 -0.45
CA ILE A 91 8.40 -22.17 -1.54
C ILE A 91 7.12 -21.34 -1.28
N CYS A 92 6.58 -21.38 -0.06
CA CYS A 92 5.41 -20.58 0.32
C CYS A 92 5.69 -19.07 0.26
N GLY A 93 6.90 -18.64 0.65
CA GLY A 93 7.33 -17.25 0.52
C GLY A 93 7.35 -16.77 -0.92
N ILE A 94 7.95 -17.58 -1.81
CA ILE A 94 8.04 -17.28 -3.24
C ILE A 94 6.66 -17.29 -3.89
N SER A 95 5.83 -18.29 -3.62
CA SER A 95 4.48 -18.37 -4.20
C SER A 95 3.59 -17.23 -3.74
N GLY A 96 3.69 -16.83 -2.46
CA GLY A 96 2.98 -15.67 -1.92
C GLY A 96 3.40 -14.36 -2.59
N CYS A 97 4.71 -14.12 -2.74
CA CYS A 97 5.22 -12.92 -3.43
C CYS A 97 4.83 -12.89 -4.91
N LEU A 98 4.86 -14.05 -5.57
CA LEU A 98 4.51 -14.17 -6.99
C LEU A 98 3.01 -13.95 -7.20
N PHE A 99 2.16 -14.52 -6.33
CA PHE A 99 0.72 -14.25 -6.33
C PHE A 99 0.43 -12.76 -6.07
N ALA A 100 1.07 -12.15 -5.06
CA ALA A 100 0.91 -10.73 -4.77
C ALA A 100 1.35 -9.84 -5.95
N THR A 101 2.43 -10.19 -6.65
CA THR A 101 2.89 -9.49 -7.86
C THR A 101 1.84 -9.55 -8.96
N ILE A 102 1.27 -10.75 -9.21
CA ILE A 102 0.24 -10.95 -10.24
C ILE A 102 -1.01 -10.13 -9.89
N VAL A 103 -1.51 -10.23 -8.66
CA VAL A 103 -2.71 -9.51 -8.22
C VAL A 103 -2.51 -8.00 -8.28
N CYS A 104 -1.37 -7.48 -7.80
CA CYS A 104 -1.07 -6.05 -7.88
C CYS A 104 -0.92 -5.57 -9.32
N GLY A 105 -0.31 -6.37 -10.21
CA GLY A 105 -0.19 -6.05 -11.63
C GLY A 105 -1.55 -6.02 -12.33
N LEU A 106 -2.42 -6.98 -12.03
CA LEU A 106 -3.77 -7.04 -12.57
C LEU A 106 -4.62 -5.85 -12.09
N MET A 107 -4.53 -5.51 -10.81
CA MET A 107 -5.21 -4.32 -10.25
C MET A 107 -4.70 -3.01 -10.85
N ALA A 108 -3.39 -2.89 -11.12
CA ALA A 108 -2.85 -1.73 -11.81
C ALA A 108 -3.43 -1.59 -13.23
N TYR A 109 -3.62 -2.70 -13.96
CA TYR A 109 -4.24 -2.70 -15.28
C TYR A 109 -5.70 -2.25 -15.23
N PHE A 110 -6.52 -2.90 -14.39
CA PHE A 110 -7.94 -2.52 -14.22
C PHE A 110 -8.11 -1.08 -13.73
N SER A 111 -7.17 -0.59 -12.91
CA SER A 111 -7.21 0.79 -12.46
C SER A 111 -7.00 1.81 -13.57
N ILE A 112 -6.26 1.47 -14.63
CA ILE A 112 -6.08 2.35 -15.80
C ILE A 112 -7.37 2.36 -16.64
N GLU A 113 -7.97 1.19 -16.86
CA GLU A 113 -9.24 1.04 -17.56
C GLU A 113 -10.38 1.79 -16.82
N PHE A 114 -10.36 1.76 -15.49
CA PHE A 114 -11.29 2.51 -14.66
C PHE A 114 -11.16 4.03 -14.85
N ILE A 115 -9.94 4.55 -14.91
CA ILE A 115 -9.70 5.98 -15.17
C ILE A 115 -10.18 6.37 -16.57
N GLN A 116 -9.96 5.52 -17.57
CA GLN A 116 -10.43 5.78 -18.93
C GLN A 116 -11.96 5.87 -18.98
N THR A 117 -12.65 4.94 -18.32
CA THR A 117 -14.11 4.98 -18.16
C THR A 117 -14.56 6.26 -17.45
N SER A 118 -13.89 6.67 -16.37
CA SER A 118 -14.25 7.90 -15.64
C SER A 118 -14.02 9.18 -16.44
N ILE A 119 -13.04 9.20 -17.36
CA ILE A 119 -12.83 10.32 -18.29
C ILE A 119 -13.95 10.35 -19.34
N GLU A 120 -14.35 9.18 -19.86
CA GLU A 120 -15.40 9.08 -20.89
C GLU A 120 -16.78 9.52 -20.37
N TYR A 121 -17.10 9.16 -19.13
CA TYR A 121 -18.36 9.55 -18.47
C TYR A 121 -18.35 10.97 -17.87
N ASN A 122 -17.24 11.72 -17.96
CA ASN A 122 -17.06 13.02 -17.28
C ASN A 122 -17.49 12.98 -15.81
N ASP A 123 -17.08 11.91 -15.11
CA ASP A 123 -17.58 11.64 -13.78
C ASP A 123 -17.15 12.75 -12.81
N ILE A 124 -18.15 13.42 -12.23
CA ILE A 124 -17.94 14.52 -11.30
C ILE A 124 -17.78 13.93 -9.91
N ALA A 125 -16.61 14.16 -9.33
CA ALA A 125 -16.36 13.73 -7.96
C ALA A 125 -17.18 14.65 -7.04
N PHE A 126 -16.75 15.90 -6.86
CA PHE A 126 -17.34 16.83 -5.87
C PHE A 126 -17.19 18.27 -6.36
N ALA A 127 -18.20 19.12 -6.15
CA ALA A 127 -18.15 20.56 -6.46
C ALA A 127 -17.59 20.90 -7.87
N GLN A 128 -18.03 20.15 -8.90
CA GLN A 128 -17.60 20.31 -10.30
C GLN A 128 -16.13 19.95 -10.58
N ILE A 129 -15.44 19.24 -9.67
CA ILE A 129 -14.07 18.77 -9.89
C ILE A 129 -14.11 17.37 -10.55
N PRO A 130 -13.37 17.16 -11.65
CA PRO A 130 -13.30 15.85 -12.30
C PRO A 130 -12.74 14.77 -11.36
N ALA A 131 -13.24 13.54 -11.42
CA ALA A 131 -12.78 12.42 -10.58
C ALA A 131 -11.43 11.83 -10.99
N TRP A 132 -11.02 12.01 -12.25
CA TRP A 132 -9.79 11.41 -12.81
C TRP A 132 -8.49 11.74 -12.03
N PRO A 133 -8.23 12.95 -11.50
CA PRO A 133 -7.00 13.24 -10.77
C PRO A 133 -6.92 12.46 -9.45
N LEU A 134 -8.07 12.19 -8.86
CA LEU A 134 -8.20 11.52 -7.56
C LEU A 134 -8.02 10.01 -7.69
N GLN A 135 -8.37 9.45 -8.84
CA GLN A 135 -8.20 8.04 -9.17
C GLN A 135 -6.77 7.70 -9.60
N LEU A 136 -5.96 8.67 -10.05
CA LEU A 136 -4.56 8.44 -10.45
C LEU A 136 -3.66 7.89 -9.33
N ILE A 137 -4.05 8.07 -8.06
CA ILE A 137 -3.31 7.46 -6.95
C ILE A 137 -3.43 5.93 -6.92
N ILE A 138 -4.53 5.38 -7.44
CA ILE A 138 -4.81 3.94 -7.48
C ILE A 138 -3.80 3.21 -8.39
N PRO A 139 -3.66 3.54 -9.70
CA PRO A 139 -2.69 2.85 -10.55
C PRO A 139 -1.26 3.16 -10.10
N PHE A 140 -1.01 4.36 -9.56
CA PHE A 140 0.30 4.74 -9.06
C PHE A 140 0.75 3.85 -7.89
N THR A 141 -0.09 3.70 -6.86
CA THR A 141 0.24 2.90 -5.67
C THR A 141 0.33 1.41 -6.00
N PHE A 142 -0.61 0.86 -6.79
CA PHE A 142 -0.55 -0.54 -7.21
C PHE A 142 0.65 -0.83 -8.12
N SER A 143 1.01 0.07 -9.03
CA SER A 143 2.21 -0.07 -9.86
C SER A 143 3.48 -0.07 -8.99
N LEU A 144 3.58 0.83 -8.02
CA LEU A 144 4.72 0.89 -7.10
C LEU A 144 4.84 -0.40 -6.26
N MET A 145 3.72 -0.94 -5.77
CA MET A 145 3.68 -2.24 -5.08
C MET A 145 4.10 -3.40 -5.99
N ALA A 146 3.58 -3.47 -7.22
CA ALA A 146 3.91 -4.52 -8.17
C ALA A 146 5.42 -4.55 -8.47
N VAL A 147 6.01 -3.37 -8.69
CA VAL A 147 7.47 -3.23 -8.89
C VAL A 147 8.23 -3.70 -7.64
N ARG A 148 7.80 -3.32 -6.43
CA ARG A 148 8.42 -3.78 -5.18
C ARG A 148 8.39 -5.30 -5.04
N PHE A 149 7.23 -5.93 -5.22
CA PHE A 149 7.09 -7.39 -5.11
C PHE A 149 7.88 -8.13 -6.20
N PHE A 150 7.96 -7.58 -7.41
CA PHE A 150 8.77 -8.12 -8.49
C PHE A 150 10.27 -8.13 -8.12
N PHE A 151 10.80 -7.00 -7.62
CA PHE A 151 12.18 -6.94 -7.14
C PHE A 151 12.43 -7.85 -5.94
N HIS A 152 11.47 -7.98 -5.02
CA HIS A 152 11.58 -8.88 -3.87
C HIS A 152 11.66 -10.36 -4.32
N THR A 153 10.80 -10.75 -5.26
CA THR A 153 10.80 -12.09 -5.88
C THR A 153 12.13 -12.38 -6.58
N LEU A 154 12.67 -11.40 -7.33
CA LEU A 154 13.99 -11.50 -7.97
C LEU A 154 15.12 -11.65 -6.94
N GLY A 155 15.04 -10.92 -5.81
CA GLY A 155 15.98 -11.01 -4.70
C GLY A 155 15.96 -12.40 -4.04
N TYR A 156 14.79 -12.98 -3.83
CA TYR A 156 14.61 -14.34 -3.30
C TYR A 156 15.17 -15.42 -4.23
N LEU A 157 15.05 -15.22 -5.55
CA LEU A 157 15.67 -16.07 -6.57
C LEU A 157 17.20 -15.91 -6.58
N ARG A 158 17.73 -14.72 -6.27
CA ARG A 158 19.17 -14.42 -6.31
C ARG A 158 19.92 -14.78 -5.02
N ILE A 159 19.26 -14.77 -3.86
CA ILE A 159 19.88 -15.16 -2.57
C ILE A 159 19.51 -16.62 -2.26
N ARG A 160 20.48 -17.50 -2.55
CA ARG A 160 20.37 -18.95 -2.32
C ARG A 160 20.39 -19.34 -0.82
N ASN A 161 20.83 -18.46 0.07
CA ASN A 161 21.01 -18.75 1.50
C ASN A 161 20.03 -17.99 2.39
N TYR A 162 18.86 -18.57 2.62
CA TYR A 162 18.07 -18.27 3.81
C TYR A 162 18.64 -19.11 4.94
N GLN A 163 19.44 -18.52 5.83
CA GLN A 163 19.84 -19.19 7.06
C GLN A 163 18.70 -19.06 8.07
N PRO A 164 18.08 -20.17 8.52
CA PRO A 164 17.14 -20.11 9.62
C PRO A 164 17.86 -19.60 10.87
N ASN A 165 17.21 -18.71 11.60
CA ASN A 165 17.71 -18.11 12.83
C ASN A 165 18.15 -19.23 13.82
N PRO A 166 19.42 -19.26 14.29
CA PRO A 166 19.91 -20.25 15.25
C PRO A 166 19.29 -20.13 16.65
N ALA A 167 18.48 -19.09 16.91
CA ALA A 167 17.83 -18.89 18.21
C ALA A 167 16.77 -19.93 18.59
N LEU A 168 16.35 -20.82 17.68
CA LEU A 168 15.35 -21.87 17.97
C LEU A 168 15.95 -23.23 18.35
N THR A 169 17.29 -23.36 18.40
CA THR A 169 17.98 -24.64 18.73
C THR A 169 18.30 -24.78 20.23
N GLY A 170 17.87 -23.85 21.08
CA GLY A 170 18.30 -23.80 22.48
C GLY A 170 17.16 -23.57 23.48
N LYS A 171 16.24 -24.53 23.60
CA LYS A 171 15.49 -24.82 24.85
C LYS A 171 14.64 -26.08 24.67
N ALA A 172 15.33 -27.21 24.52
CA ALA A 172 14.79 -28.53 24.81
C ALA A 172 15.77 -29.19 25.78
N ILE A 173 15.78 -28.69 27.02
CA ILE A 173 16.28 -29.37 28.21
C ILE A 173 15.35 -28.98 29.35
#